data_AF-H2Y7P2-F1
#
_entry.id   AF-H2Y7P2-F1
#
_cell.length_a   1.000
_cell.length_b   1.000
_cell.length_c   1.000
_cell.angle_alpha   90.00
_cell.angle_beta   90.00
_cell.angle_gamma   90.00
#
_symmetry.space_group_name_H-M   'P 1'
#
loop_
_entity.id
_entity.type
_entity.pdbx_description
1 polymer ?
#
loop_
_entity_poly.entity_id
_entity_poly.type
_entity_poly.pdbx_seq_one_letter_code
_entity_poly.pdbx_strand_id
1 'polypeptide(L)'
;MHKATFRVLLVFTLLFEYISAQQCSYVCEDSLPFGQNFNRKGNKGEIGFPGKAGPQGQRGPPGVGLPQTLSENLTARLTELEVKIETLLLPVSCAMTSDVGYQMMRSREMKYCDGGWEVFQRRFNGREDFQRNWSDYKRGFGNKSQEFWLGLDTLHQMTYRRGCKLRIDMWDFDEDHAFAEYSAFSIEDENDMYRLHVGGLQWNSRRWYDIS
;
A
#
# COMPACT_ATOMS: atom_id res chain seq x y z
N MET A 1 -7.41 6.85 -36.00
CA MET A 1 -7.33 5.78 -34.97
C MET A 1 -7.32 6.40 -33.55
N HIS A 2 -8.28 7.25 -33.20
CA HIS A 2 -8.32 7.98 -31.91
C HIS A 2 -9.61 7.72 -31.11
N LYS A 3 -10.39 6.69 -31.46
CA LYS A 3 -11.71 6.44 -30.87
C LYS A 3 -11.74 5.32 -29.82
N ALA A 4 -10.67 4.53 -29.67
CA ALA A 4 -10.64 3.41 -28.73
C ALA A 4 -10.11 3.77 -27.34
N THR A 5 -9.27 4.80 -27.24
CA THR A 5 -8.58 5.23 -25.99
C THR A 5 -9.50 5.87 -24.95
N PHE A 6 -10.75 6.16 -25.30
CA PHE A 6 -11.68 6.86 -24.43
C PHE A 6 -12.52 5.94 -23.52
N ARG A 7 -12.53 4.61 -23.67
CA ARG A 7 -13.46 3.78 -22.88
C ARG A 7 -13.11 3.60 -21.40
N VAL A 8 -11.83 3.63 -21.05
CA VAL A 8 -11.43 3.65 -19.62
C VAL A 8 -11.67 5.04 -19.04
N LEU A 9 -11.27 6.10 -19.76
CA LEU A 9 -11.48 7.48 -19.31
C LEU A 9 -12.95 7.90 -19.22
N LEU A 10 -13.83 7.51 -20.16
CA LEU A 10 -15.23 7.97 -20.19
C LEU A 10 -16.02 7.50 -18.96
N VAL A 11 -15.73 6.33 -18.40
CA VAL A 11 -16.36 5.87 -17.14
C VAL A 11 -15.93 6.75 -15.95
N PHE A 12 -14.73 7.36 -16.00
CA PHE A 12 -14.17 8.18 -14.93
C PHE A 12 -14.23 9.69 -15.18
N THR A 13 -14.81 10.15 -16.29
CA THR A 13 -14.84 11.59 -16.65
C THR A 13 -16.18 12.11 -17.14
N LEU A 14 -17.18 11.26 -17.41
CA LEU A 14 -18.46 11.72 -17.99
C LEU A 14 -19.61 11.97 -17.01
N LEU A 15 -19.43 11.83 -15.70
CA LEU A 15 -20.49 12.17 -14.73
C LEU A 15 -20.22 13.48 -13.97
N PHE A 16 -19.33 14.34 -14.48
CA PHE A 16 -18.91 15.57 -13.79
C PHE A 16 -19.98 16.67 -13.71
N GLU A 17 -21.13 16.53 -14.36
CA GLU A 17 -22.22 17.51 -14.20
C GLU A 17 -23.02 17.31 -12.90
N TYR A 18 -22.91 16.14 -12.24
CA TYR A 18 -23.71 15.79 -11.06
C TYR A 18 -22.88 15.32 -9.85
N ILE A 19 -21.56 15.25 -9.98
CA ILE A 19 -20.66 14.70 -8.96
C ILE A 19 -19.66 15.78 -8.55
N SER A 20 -19.53 16.02 -7.24
CA SER A 20 -18.55 16.96 -6.65
C SER A 20 -17.19 16.30 -6.43
N ALA A 21 -17.15 15.00 -6.14
CA ALA A 21 -15.93 14.23 -5.91
C ALA A 21 -16.04 12.78 -6.38
N GLN A 22 -14.92 12.21 -6.81
CA GLN A 22 -14.82 10.81 -7.23
C GLN A 22 -13.51 10.20 -6.75
N GLN A 23 -13.57 8.95 -6.28
CA GLN A 23 -12.41 8.18 -5.91
C GLN A 23 -12.50 6.77 -6.47
N CYS A 24 -11.40 6.27 -7.03
CA CYS A 24 -11.32 4.89 -7.51
C CYS A 24 -10.21 4.15 -6.79
N SER A 25 -10.53 2.95 -6.31
CA SER A 25 -9.64 2.14 -5.50
C SER A 25 -9.72 0.67 -5.86
N TYR A 26 -8.66 -0.08 -5.56
CA TYR A 26 -8.60 -1.52 -5.81
C TYR A 26 -7.99 -2.29 -4.64
N VAL A 27 -8.31 -3.57 -4.56
CA VAL A 27 -7.72 -4.50 -3.58
C VAL A 27 -7.55 -5.87 -4.23
N CYS A 28 -6.45 -6.57 -3.93
CA CYS A 28 -6.11 -7.88 -4.50
C CYS A 28 -5.82 -8.91 -3.40
N GLU A 29 -6.19 -10.17 -3.64
CA GLU A 29 -6.18 -11.24 -2.63
C GLU A 29 -4.79 -11.69 -2.13
N ASP A 30 -3.71 -11.50 -2.89
CA ASP A 30 -2.36 -12.01 -2.56
C ASP A 30 -1.63 -11.29 -1.39
N SER A 31 -2.36 -10.52 -0.59
CA SER A 31 -1.79 -9.50 0.30
C SER A 31 -1.81 -9.81 1.81
N LEU A 32 -2.15 -11.05 2.22
CA LEU A 32 -2.23 -11.45 3.63
C LEU A 32 -1.21 -12.54 4.01
N PRO A 33 -0.21 -12.27 4.87
CA PRO A 33 0.60 -13.32 5.49
C PRO A 33 0.00 -13.81 6.83
N PHE A 34 -0.11 -15.14 6.93
CA PHE A 34 -0.49 -15.97 8.08
C PHE A 34 0.46 -15.82 9.29
N GLY A 35 -0.08 -15.87 10.52
CA GLY A 35 0.66 -15.78 11.77
C GLY A 35 1.21 -17.12 12.32
N GLN A 36 2.07 -17.05 13.34
CA GLN A 36 2.32 -18.15 14.30
C GLN A 36 2.93 -17.67 15.62
N ASN A 37 2.29 -18.10 16.73
CA ASN A 37 2.70 -17.94 18.13
C ASN A 37 3.82 -18.92 18.50
N PHE A 38 4.84 -18.47 19.26
CA PHE A 38 5.68 -19.38 20.04
C PHE A 38 5.94 -18.82 21.44
N ASN A 39 5.30 -19.46 22.42
CA ASN A 39 5.45 -19.19 23.83
C ASN A 39 5.97 -20.49 24.48
N ARG A 40 7.20 -20.52 25.01
CA ARG A 40 7.64 -21.54 25.98
C ARG A 40 8.67 -20.93 26.95
N LYS A 41 8.27 -20.82 28.22
CA LYS A 41 9.18 -20.60 29.36
C LYS A 41 9.87 -21.91 29.72
N GLY A 42 11.19 -21.90 29.80
CA GLY A 42 11.96 -22.94 30.50
C GLY A 42 12.21 -22.50 31.94
N ASN A 43 12.02 -23.42 32.90
CA ASN A 43 12.32 -23.16 34.31
C ASN A 43 13.83 -23.27 34.56
N LYS A 44 14.36 -22.40 35.42
CA LYS A 44 15.78 -22.38 35.80
C LYS A 44 16.03 -23.40 36.92
N GLY A 45 17.04 -24.26 36.74
CA GLY A 45 17.48 -25.21 37.76
C GLY A 45 18.13 -24.54 38.96
N GLU A 46 18.15 -25.24 40.09
CA GLU A 46 18.69 -24.76 41.37
C GLU A 46 20.22 -24.59 41.32
N ILE A 47 20.70 -23.65 42.13
CA ILE A 47 22.10 -23.21 42.17
C ILE A 47 22.85 -24.12 43.15
N GLY A 48 23.88 -24.82 42.67
CA GLY A 48 24.79 -25.58 43.52
C GLY A 48 25.60 -24.68 44.47
N PHE A 49 25.98 -25.22 45.63
CA PHE A 49 26.70 -24.48 46.66
C PHE A 49 28.07 -23.97 46.18
N PRO A 50 28.51 -22.77 46.62
CA PRO A 50 29.79 -22.22 46.19
C PRO A 50 30.96 -23.06 46.70
N GLY A 51 31.87 -23.42 45.79
CA GLY A 51 33.20 -23.92 46.14
C GLY A 51 34.03 -22.84 46.83
N LYS A 52 34.96 -23.25 47.69
CA LYS A 52 35.86 -22.33 48.41
C LYS A 52 36.71 -21.52 47.42
N ALA A 53 36.90 -20.23 47.71
CA ALA A 53 37.70 -19.34 46.88
C ALA A 53 39.15 -19.84 46.79
N GLY A 54 39.64 -19.98 45.55
CA GLY A 54 41.06 -20.17 45.29
C GLY A 54 41.86 -18.90 45.63
N PRO A 55 43.19 -19.00 45.77
CA PRO A 55 44.05 -17.85 46.04
C PRO A 55 43.91 -16.77 44.96
N GLN A 56 44.00 -15.51 45.36
CA GLN A 56 43.80 -14.37 44.46
C GLN A 56 44.89 -14.35 43.38
N GLY A 57 44.47 -14.53 42.13
CA GLY A 57 45.36 -14.48 40.97
C GLY A 57 45.99 -13.09 40.81
N GLN A 58 47.21 -13.06 40.25
CA GLN A 58 47.89 -11.81 39.95
C GLN A 58 47.06 -10.98 38.95
N ARG A 59 47.07 -9.65 39.12
CA ARG A 59 46.37 -8.74 38.21
C ARG A 59 46.91 -8.95 36.80
N GLY A 60 46.06 -9.40 35.89
CA GLY A 60 46.42 -9.58 34.48
C GLY A 60 46.85 -8.26 33.84
N PRO A 61 47.52 -8.31 32.67
CA PRO A 61 47.92 -7.11 31.94
C PRO A 61 46.69 -6.21 31.68
N PRO A 62 46.90 -4.88 31.50
CA PRO A 62 45.83 -3.97 31.14
C PRO A 62 45.04 -4.54 29.95
N GLY A 63 43.72 -4.61 30.09
CA GLY A 63 42.87 -5.13 29.02
C GLY A 63 43.14 -4.33 27.75
N VAL A 64 43.51 -5.01 26.68
CA VAL A 64 43.56 -4.39 25.36
C VAL A 64 42.12 -3.95 25.07
N GLY A 65 41.91 -2.64 24.98
CA GLY A 65 40.60 -2.08 24.66
C GLY A 65 40.06 -2.74 23.41
N LEU A 66 38.74 -2.96 23.36
CA LEU A 66 38.07 -3.51 22.20
C LEU A 66 38.58 -2.75 20.96
N PRO A 67 39.11 -3.43 19.92
CA PRO A 67 39.55 -2.74 18.71
C PRO A 67 38.40 -1.87 18.22
N GLN A 68 38.65 -0.58 17.99
CA GLN A 68 37.59 0.37 17.58
C GLN A 68 36.82 -0.16 16.35
N THR A 69 37.53 -0.87 15.47
CA THR A 69 36.99 -1.56 14.30
C THR A 69 35.96 -2.65 14.62
N LEU A 70 36.09 -3.34 15.75
CA LEU A 70 35.12 -4.36 16.20
C LEU A 70 33.87 -3.70 16.81
N SER A 71 34.02 -2.64 17.60
CA SER A 71 32.87 -1.86 18.09
C SER A 71 32.10 -1.21 16.95
N GLU A 72 32.80 -0.67 15.96
CA GLU A 72 32.18 -0.05 14.78
C GLU A 72 31.42 -1.09 13.95
N ASN A 73 31.99 -2.26 13.70
CA ASN A 73 31.32 -3.35 12.97
C ASN A 73 30.08 -3.88 13.71
N LEU A 74 30.15 -4.02 15.04
CA LEU A 74 29.00 -4.40 15.86
C LEU A 74 27.90 -3.33 15.82
N THR A 75 28.27 -2.06 15.93
CA THR A 75 27.32 -0.94 15.85
C THR A 75 26.67 -0.88 14.47
N ALA A 76 27.44 -1.06 13.39
CA ALA A 76 26.91 -1.10 12.02
C ALA A 76 25.94 -2.28 11.80
N ARG A 77 26.22 -3.45 12.37
CA ARG A 77 25.30 -4.60 12.31
C ARG A 77 24.02 -4.39 13.10
N LEU A 78 24.11 -3.73 14.25
CA LEU A 78 22.96 -3.38 15.07
C LEU A 78 22.05 -2.38 14.33
N THR A 79 22.62 -1.32 13.76
CA THR A 79 21.83 -0.34 12.99
C THR A 79 21.22 -0.96 11.72
N GLU A 80 21.93 -1.87 11.04
CA GLU A 80 21.38 -2.60 9.90
C GLU A 80 20.17 -3.47 10.31
N LEU A 81 20.25 -4.14 11.47
CA LEU A 81 19.16 -4.95 12.00
C LEU A 81 17.97 -4.09 12.45
N GLU A 82 18.22 -2.95 13.07
CA GLU A 82 17.17 -1.98 13.45
C GLU A 82 16.38 -1.52 12.23
N VAL A 83 17.07 -1.10 11.17
CA VAL A 83 16.44 -0.71 9.89
C VAL A 83 15.66 -1.88 9.28
N LYS A 84 16.22 -3.10 9.32
CA LYS A 84 15.53 -4.29 8.83
C LYS A 84 14.24 -4.52 9.61
N ILE A 85 14.27 -4.47 10.94
CA ILE A 85 13.08 -4.64 11.79
C ILE A 85 12.03 -3.57 11.48
N GLU A 86 12.43 -2.30 11.36
CA GLU A 86 11.51 -1.21 10.99
C GLU A 86 10.84 -1.47 9.63
N THR A 87 11.60 -1.94 8.63
CA THR A 87 11.01 -2.29 7.32
C THR A 87 10.10 -3.51 7.36
N LEU A 88 10.32 -4.46 8.28
CA LEU A 88 9.47 -5.63 8.46
C LEU A 88 8.10 -5.27 9.07
N LEU A 89 8.04 -4.20 9.86
CA LEU A 89 6.82 -3.72 10.50
C LEU A 89 5.90 -2.91 9.57
N LEU A 90 6.40 -2.45 8.42
CA LEU A 90 5.59 -1.73 7.44
C LEU A 90 4.57 -2.65 6.76
N PRO A 91 3.38 -2.14 6.41
CA PRO A 91 2.40 -2.92 5.67
C PRO A 91 2.95 -3.32 4.29
N VAL A 92 2.65 -4.54 3.86
CA VAL A 92 2.92 -5.00 2.48
C VAL A 92 1.85 -4.55 1.48
N SER A 93 0.66 -4.16 1.94
CA SER A 93 -0.39 -3.58 1.10
C SER A 93 -1.40 -2.77 1.91
N CYS A 94 -2.26 -2.02 1.22
CA CYS A 94 -3.39 -1.34 1.85
C CYS A 94 -4.39 -2.30 2.52
N ALA A 95 -4.50 -3.56 2.08
CA ALA A 95 -5.45 -4.52 2.65
C ALA A 95 -5.20 -4.85 4.14
N MET A 96 -4.01 -4.57 4.64
CA MET A 96 -3.64 -4.79 6.04
C MET A 96 -3.77 -3.53 6.92
N THR A 97 -4.20 -2.41 6.36
CA THR A 97 -4.39 -1.16 7.11
C THR A 97 -5.85 -0.72 7.03
N SER A 98 -6.38 -0.32 8.19
CA SER A 98 -7.68 0.32 8.30
C SER A 98 -7.60 1.84 8.16
N ASP A 99 -6.39 2.39 8.07
CA ASP A 99 -6.15 3.83 8.11
C ASP A 99 -6.42 4.46 6.75
N VAL A 100 -6.99 5.67 6.79
CA VAL A 100 -7.14 6.52 5.61
C VAL A 100 -5.95 7.46 5.53
N GLY A 101 -5.16 7.39 4.47
CA GLY A 101 -3.98 8.25 4.32
C GLY A 101 -2.82 7.64 3.55
N TYR A 102 -1.69 8.35 3.52
CA TYR A 102 -0.45 7.81 2.95
C TYR A 102 0.17 6.80 3.88
N GLN A 103 0.46 5.65 3.30
CA GLN A 103 1.14 4.56 3.98
C GLN A 103 2.43 4.24 3.23
N MET A 104 3.52 4.22 3.97
CA MET A 104 4.79 3.72 3.46
C MET A 104 4.74 2.20 3.46
N MET A 105 4.87 1.60 2.29
CA MET A 105 4.85 0.15 2.17
C MET A 105 6.23 -0.42 2.45
N ARG A 106 6.25 -1.71 2.79
CA ARG A 106 7.50 -2.48 2.88
C ARG A 106 8.28 -2.51 1.56
N SER A 107 7.61 -2.41 0.42
CA SER A 107 8.24 -2.23 -0.90
C SER A 107 8.92 -0.87 -1.08
N ARG A 108 8.82 0.03 -0.10
CA ARG A 108 9.23 1.44 -0.14
C ARG A 108 8.45 2.30 -1.12
N GLU A 109 7.29 1.81 -1.54
CA GLU A 109 6.32 2.57 -2.31
C GLU A 109 5.35 3.28 -1.37
N MET A 110 5.09 4.55 -1.63
CA MET A 110 4.04 5.28 -0.93
C MET A 110 2.71 5.12 -1.65
N LYS A 111 1.71 4.63 -0.91
CA LYS A 111 0.36 4.38 -1.41
C LYS A 111 -0.65 5.15 -0.58
N TYR A 112 -1.74 5.58 -1.22
CA TYR A 112 -2.87 6.13 -0.49
C TYR A 112 -3.86 5.01 -0.21
N CYS A 113 -4.05 4.71 1.07
CA CYS A 113 -4.98 3.70 1.51
C CYS A 113 -6.26 4.35 2.01
N ASP A 114 -7.39 3.72 1.73
CA ASP A 114 -8.71 4.07 2.26
C ASP A 114 -9.41 2.80 2.73
N GLY A 115 -9.35 2.53 4.03
CA GLY A 115 -10.07 1.42 4.67
C GLY A 115 -9.79 0.05 4.04
N GLY A 116 -8.53 -0.29 3.78
CA GLY A 116 -8.15 -1.55 3.14
C GLY A 116 -7.90 -1.46 1.62
N TRP A 117 -8.34 -0.38 0.98
CA TRP A 117 -8.27 -0.22 -0.47
C TRP A 117 -7.13 0.70 -0.88
N GLU A 118 -6.45 0.37 -1.98
CA GLU A 118 -5.45 1.24 -2.57
C GLU A 118 -6.10 2.18 -3.59
N VAL A 119 -6.01 3.48 -3.34
CA VAL A 119 -6.57 4.50 -4.24
C VAL A 119 -5.62 4.75 -5.39
N PHE A 120 -6.14 4.70 -6.62
CA PHE A 120 -5.36 4.97 -7.83
C PHE A 120 -5.81 6.22 -8.57
N GLN A 121 -6.97 6.76 -8.24
CA GLN A 121 -7.50 7.97 -8.82
C GLN A 121 -8.32 8.71 -7.76
N ARG A 122 -8.12 10.02 -7.64
CA ARG A 122 -8.91 10.87 -6.74
C ARG A 122 -9.18 12.25 -7.33
N ARG A 123 -10.45 12.68 -7.33
CA ARG A 123 -10.93 14.05 -7.60
C ARG A 123 -11.82 14.52 -6.46
N PHE A 124 -11.70 15.78 -6.09
CA PHE A 124 -12.57 16.42 -5.09
C PHE A 124 -12.61 17.95 -5.16
N ASN A 125 -11.69 18.60 -5.88
CA ASN A 125 -11.62 20.07 -5.93
C ASN A 125 -11.28 20.65 -7.30
N GLY A 126 -10.97 19.81 -8.29
CA GLY A 126 -10.67 20.23 -9.66
C GLY A 126 -9.34 20.99 -9.82
N ARG A 127 -8.44 20.95 -8.83
CA ARG A 127 -7.14 21.65 -8.89
C ARG A 127 -6.12 20.97 -9.80
N GLU A 128 -6.23 19.66 -9.98
CA GLU A 128 -5.36 18.93 -10.88
C GLU A 128 -6.00 18.84 -12.26
N ASP A 129 -5.20 19.12 -13.28
CA ASP A 129 -5.63 19.01 -14.67
C ASP A 129 -5.59 17.54 -15.12
N PHE A 130 -6.75 17.02 -15.52
CA PHE A 130 -6.92 15.68 -16.07
C PHE A 130 -7.00 15.69 -17.61
N GLN A 131 -6.94 16.86 -18.27
CA GLN A 131 -6.85 16.96 -19.73
C GLN A 131 -5.41 16.73 -20.21
N ARG A 132 -4.86 15.56 -19.85
CA ARG A 132 -3.46 15.19 -20.09
C ARG A 132 -3.28 14.33 -21.33
N ASN A 133 -2.04 14.28 -21.82
CA ASN A 133 -1.66 13.43 -22.94
C ASN A 133 -1.54 11.94 -22.50
N TRP A 134 -1.39 11.05 -23.49
CA TRP A 134 -1.25 9.61 -23.26
C TRP A 134 -0.07 9.25 -22.33
N SER A 135 1.08 9.87 -22.55
CA SER A 135 2.31 9.59 -21.79
C SER A 135 2.14 9.89 -20.30
N ASP A 136 1.37 10.92 -19.97
CA ASP A 136 1.06 11.29 -18.59
C ASP A 136 0.07 10.30 -17.96
N TYR A 137 -0.96 9.87 -18.69
CA TYR A 137 -1.85 8.80 -18.22
C TYR A 137 -1.14 7.46 -18.02
N LYS A 138 -0.15 7.17 -18.85
CA LYS A 138 0.69 5.99 -18.71
C LYS A 138 1.53 6.03 -17.43
N ARG A 139 2.25 7.13 -17.19
CA ARG A 139 3.18 7.29 -16.06
C ARG A 139 2.50 7.64 -14.73
N GLY A 140 1.33 8.28 -14.77
CA GLY A 140 0.73 8.92 -13.61
C GLY A 140 1.02 10.42 -13.53
N PHE A 141 0.15 11.15 -12.85
CA PHE A 141 0.26 12.59 -12.63
C PHE A 141 -0.51 13.04 -11.39
N GLY A 142 -0.33 14.31 -11.03
CA GLY A 142 -0.92 14.94 -9.86
C GLY A 142 -0.17 14.63 -8.57
N ASN A 143 -0.76 15.06 -7.47
CA ASN A 143 -0.19 14.91 -6.16
C ASN A 143 -0.96 13.85 -5.41
N LYS A 144 -0.28 12.77 -5.00
CA LYS A 144 -0.91 11.70 -4.24
C LYS A 144 -1.67 12.26 -3.02
N SER A 145 -1.14 13.31 -2.35
CA SER A 145 -1.71 14.14 -1.25
C SER A 145 -2.95 14.97 -1.57
N GLN A 146 -3.31 15.07 -2.85
CA GLN A 146 -4.45 15.83 -3.35
C GLN A 146 -5.16 15.00 -4.42
N GLU A 147 -5.40 15.59 -5.60
CA GLU A 147 -5.92 14.91 -6.77
C GLU A 147 -4.77 14.29 -7.57
N PHE A 148 -4.96 13.05 -8.01
CA PHE A 148 -3.94 12.33 -8.76
C PHE A 148 -4.50 11.19 -9.60
N TRP A 149 -3.65 10.73 -10.49
CA TRP A 149 -3.78 9.50 -11.26
C TRP A 149 -2.50 8.67 -11.09
N LEU A 150 -2.63 7.41 -10.66
CA LEU A 150 -1.49 6.54 -10.33
C LEU A 150 -0.63 6.17 -11.55
N GLY A 151 -1.22 6.10 -12.73
CA GLY A 151 -0.56 5.65 -13.95
C GLY A 151 -1.01 4.26 -14.39
N LEU A 152 -1.23 4.09 -15.69
CA LEU A 152 -1.66 2.82 -16.29
C LEU A 152 -0.60 1.72 -16.18
N ASP A 153 0.70 2.07 -16.28
CA ASP A 153 1.79 1.09 -16.11
C ASP A 153 1.75 0.44 -14.74
N THR A 154 1.62 1.25 -13.70
CA THR A 154 1.51 0.78 -12.31
C THR A 154 0.24 -0.05 -12.12
N LEU A 155 -0.90 0.42 -12.64
CA LEU A 155 -2.17 -0.30 -12.52
C LEU A 155 -2.13 -1.67 -13.20
N HIS A 156 -1.59 -1.76 -14.41
CA HIS A 156 -1.40 -3.04 -15.08
C HIS A 156 -0.54 -3.98 -14.22
N GLN A 157 0.63 -3.53 -13.77
CA GLN A 157 1.55 -4.34 -12.95
C GLN A 157 0.89 -4.85 -11.66
N MET A 158 0.04 -4.04 -11.03
CA MET A 158 -0.58 -4.39 -9.76
C MET A 158 -1.86 -5.22 -9.89
N THR A 159 -2.54 -5.18 -11.04
CA THR A 159 -3.85 -5.83 -11.24
C THR A 159 -3.81 -7.03 -12.18
N TYR A 160 -2.78 -7.14 -13.03
CA TYR A 160 -2.67 -8.20 -14.00
C TYR A 160 -2.53 -9.58 -13.35
N ARG A 161 -3.41 -10.51 -13.73
CA ARG A 161 -3.49 -11.91 -13.23
C ARG A 161 -3.73 -12.05 -11.72
N ARG A 162 -4.18 -10.99 -11.05
CA ARG A 162 -4.56 -11.02 -9.64
C ARG A 162 -6.08 -10.99 -9.52
N GLY A 163 -6.63 -11.73 -8.55
CA GLY A 163 -8.03 -11.62 -8.18
C GLY A 163 -8.27 -10.29 -7.49
N CYS A 164 -8.39 -9.21 -8.26
CA CYS A 164 -8.61 -7.88 -7.73
C CYS A 164 -10.07 -7.44 -7.86
N LYS A 165 -10.49 -6.58 -6.92
CA LYS A 165 -11.77 -5.88 -6.93
C LYS A 165 -11.53 -4.40 -7.20
N LEU A 166 -12.51 -3.75 -7.78
CA LEU A 166 -12.52 -2.29 -8.01
C LEU A 166 -13.69 -1.69 -7.24
N ARG A 167 -13.45 -0.55 -6.62
CA ARG A 167 -14.48 0.29 -6.01
C ARG A 167 -14.40 1.70 -6.58
N ILE A 168 -15.57 2.26 -6.90
CA ILE A 168 -15.73 3.63 -7.38
C ILE A 168 -16.67 4.32 -6.40
N ASP A 169 -16.13 5.25 -5.61
CA ASP A 169 -16.89 6.11 -4.71
C ASP A 169 -17.18 7.45 -5.39
N MET A 170 -18.40 7.94 -5.23
CA MET A 170 -18.90 9.17 -5.82
C MET A 170 -19.67 9.97 -4.77
N TRP A 171 -19.48 11.29 -4.79
CA TRP A 171 -20.22 12.24 -3.96
C TRP A 171 -20.82 13.33 -4.84
N ASP A 172 -22.06 13.73 -4.59
CA ASP A 172 -22.64 14.92 -5.21
C ASP A 172 -22.36 16.20 -4.42
N PHE A 173 -22.91 17.31 -4.88
CA PHE A 173 -22.76 18.62 -4.23
C PHE A 173 -23.54 18.75 -2.92
N ASP A 174 -24.48 17.84 -2.65
CA ASP A 174 -25.23 17.75 -1.40
C ASP A 174 -24.57 16.77 -0.40
N GLU A 175 -23.35 16.33 -0.71
CA GLU A 175 -22.54 15.36 0.04
C GLU A 175 -23.16 13.95 0.12
N ASP A 176 -24.18 13.66 -0.69
CA ASP A 176 -24.78 12.33 -0.79
C ASP A 176 -23.77 11.38 -1.47
N HIS A 177 -23.50 10.25 -0.81
CA HIS A 177 -22.48 9.27 -1.21
C HIS A 177 -23.12 8.04 -1.85
N ALA A 178 -22.54 7.60 -2.97
CA ALA A 178 -22.87 6.34 -3.61
C ALA A 178 -21.58 5.61 -4.04
N PHE A 179 -21.64 4.29 -4.15
CA PHE A 179 -20.51 3.53 -4.66
C PHE A 179 -20.90 2.35 -5.54
N ALA A 180 -20.01 2.03 -6.46
CA ALA A 180 -20.07 0.86 -7.32
C ALA A 180 -18.85 -0.04 -7.05
N GLU A 181 -19.08 -1.33 -6.82
CA GLU A 181 -18.03 -2.32 -6.65
C GLU A 181 -18.08 -3.37 -7.76
N TYR A 182 -16.92 -3.70 -8.31
CA TYR A 182 -16.74 -4.80 -9.25
C TYR A 182 -15.93 -5.89 -8.56
N SER A 183 -16.47 -7.11 -8.54
CA SER A 183 -15.79 -8.26 -7.93
C SER A 183 -14.58 -8.77 -8.74
N ALA A 184 -14.46 -8.33 -10.00
CA ALA A 184 -13.31 -8.63 -10.86
C ALA A 184 -12.82 -7.34 -11.51
N PHE A 185 -11.52 -7.09 -11.47
CA PHE A 185 -10.85 -5.93 -12.05
C PHE A 185 -9.44 -6.27 -12.50
N SER A 186 -9.13 -5.98 -13.76
CA SER A 186 -7.75 -5.98 -14.26
C SER A 186 -7.62 -5.06 -15.47
N ILE A 187 -6.39 -4.64 -15.74
CA ILE A 187 -6.05 -3.85 -16.92
C ILE A 187 -4.95 -4.60 -17.69
N GLU A 188 -5.08 -4.72 -19.01
CA GLU A 188 -4.06 -5.30 -19.89
C GLU A 188 -2.84 -4.38 -20.08
N ASP A 189 -1.83 -4.84 -20.80
CA ASP A 189 -0.63 -4.05 -21.08
C ASP A 189 -0.86 -2.96 -22.15
N GLU A 190 0.20 -2.20 -22.47
CA GLU A 190 0.14 -1.16 -23.49
C GLU A 190 -0.12 -1.70 -24.91
N ASN A 191 0.32 -2.92 -25.25
CA ASN A 191 0.09 -3.52 -26.56
C ASN A 191 -1.40 -3.78 -26.78
N ASP A 192 -2.09 -4.13 -25.70
CA ASP A 192 -3.55 -4.27 -25.63
C ASP A 192 -4.27 -2.97 -25.28
N MET A 193 -3.56 -1.83 -25.34
CA MET A 193 -4.09 -0.49 -25.10
C MET A 193 -4.70 -0.32 -23.71
N TYR A 194 -4.15 -1.00 -22.70
CA TYR A 194 -4.65 -1.02 -21.34
C TYR A 194 -6.14 -1.35 -21.26
N ARG A 195 -6.57 -2.39 -21.99
CA ARG A 195 -7.96 -2.84 -22.01
C ARG A 195 -8.43 -3.14 -20.58
N LEU A 196 -9.53 -2.51 -20.18
CA LEU A 196 -10.17 -2.72 -18.90
C LEU A 196 -11.02 -4.00 -18.92
N HIS A 197 -10.83 -4.84 -17.91
CA HIS A 197 -11.64 -6.00 -17.61
C HIS A 197 -12.32 -5.79 -16.27
N VAL A 198 -13.65 -5.73 -16.27
CA VAL A 198 -14.46 -5.63 -15.05
C VAL A 198 -15.62 -6.63 -15.09
N GLY A 199 -16.03 -7.11 -13.93
CA GLY A 199 -17.14 -8.04 -13.79
C GLY A 199 -17.76 -8.03 -12.40
N GLY A 200 -18.97 -8.58 -12.29
CA GLY A 200 -19.69 -8.70 -11.03
C GLY A 200 -19.99 -7.37 -10.36
N LEU A 201 -20.55 -6.44 -11.14
CA LEU A 201 -20.99 -5.13 -10.65
C LEU A 201 -22.03 -5.30 -9.54
N GLN A 202 -21.79 -4.63 -8.42
CA GLN A 202 -22.71 -4.42 -7.32
C GLN A 202 -22.79 -2.92 -7.06
N TRP A 203 -24.00 -2.42 -6.95
CA TRP A 203 -24.23 -1.00 -6.74
C TRP A 203 -24.88 -0.77 -5.39
N ASN A 204 -24.32 0.17 -4.61
CA ASN A 204 -24.88 0.55 -3.33
C ASN A 204 -25.19 2.05 -3.34
N SER A 205 -26.48 2.32 -3.21
CA SER A 205 -27.07 3.64 -3.33
C SER A 205 -28.41 3.62 -2.63
N ARG A 206 -28.63 4.64 -1.79
CA ARG A 206 -29.92 4.82 -1.10
C ARG A 206 -30.89 5.74 -1.87
N ARG A 207 -30.46 6.37 -2.97
CA ARG A 207 -31.24 7.46 -3.61
C ARG A 207 -31.07 7.63 -5.12
N TRP A 208 -30.01 7.08 -5.72
CA TRP A 208 -29.64 7.39 -7.11
C TRP A 208 -30.34 6.47 -8.15
N TYR A 209 -31.17 5.50 -7.72
CA TYR A 209 -31.92 4.62 -8.65
C TYR A 209 -32.97 5.40 -9.48
N ASP A 210 -33.31 6.64 -9.12
CA ASP A 210 -34.35 7.44 -9.79
C ASP A 210 -33.82 8.37 -10.91
N ILE A 211 -32.54 8.28 -11.30
CA ILE A 211 -31.92 9.17 -12.31
C ILE A 211 -31.44 8.42 -13.58
N SER A 212 -31.94 7.19 -13.82
CA SER A 212 -31.64 6.42 -15.04
C SER A 212 -32.80 6.42 -16.04
#